data_AF-A0A521N341-F1
#
_entry.id   AF-A0A521N341-F1
#
_cell.length_a   1.000
_cell.length_b   1.000
_cell.length_c   1.000
_cell.angle_alpha   90.00
_cell.angle_beta   90.00
_cell.angle_gamma   90.00
#
_symmetry.space_group_name_H-M   'P 1'
#
loop_
_entity.id
_entity.type
_entity.pdbx_description
1 polymer ?
#
loop_
_entity_poly.entity_id
_entity_poly.type
_entity_poly.pdbx_seq_one_letter_code
_entity_poly.pdbx_strand_id
1 'polypeptide(L)'
;MVHYPDTTKFISLKIKQMAIAGYSGTPLVKKLGIQPEMKVLLVNPPVDYDQLLETDIRSQVVKSGKADFVHLFAVKRSELEKQFLSLIKQLPPTAIIWISWYKKSAKMPTDITEDIIREIVLPTGWVDVKVCAVSELWSGLKIVTRKNMR
;
A
#
# COMPACT_ATOMS: atom_id res chain seq x y z
N MET A 1 37.16 24.93 1.16
CA MET A 1 35.79 24.81 1.68
C MET A 1 34.88 24.44 0.53
N VAL A 2 34.48 23.16 0.46
CA VAL A 2 33.62 22.66 -0.63
C VAL A 2 32.17 22.91 -0.22
N HIS A 3 31.51 23.84 -0.90
CA HIS A 3 30.06 24.03 -0.77
C HIS A 3 29.36 22.85 -1.44
N TYR A 4 28.77 21.96 -0.65
CA TYR A 4 27.77 21.04 -1.14
C TYR A 4 26.46 21.80 -1.35
N PRO A 5 25.81 21.72 -2.53
CA PRO A 5 24.47 22.24 -2.68
C PRO A 5 23.51 21.42 -1.81
N ASP A 6 22.72 22.12 -1.01
CA ASP A 6 21.73 21.58 -0.08
C ASP A 6 20.65 20.79 -0.84
N THR A 7 20.85 19.48 -0.95
CA THR A 7 19.93 18.52 -1.59
C THR A 7 18.56 18.46 -0.93
N THR A 8 18.39 19.02 0.27
CA THR A 8 17.16 18.97 1.06
C THR A 8 16.02 19.80 0.43
N LYS A 9 16.35 20.89 -0.28
CA LYS A 9 15.35 21.79 -0.90
C LYS A 9 14.67 21.19 -2.13
N PHE A 10 15.33 20.28 -2.86
CA PHE A 10 14.73 19.64 -4.05
C PHE A 10 13.73 18.54 -3.68
N ILE A 11 13.93 17.87 -2.53
CA ILE A 11 13.03 16.81 -2.05
C ILE A 11 11.74 17.41 -1.50
N SER A 12 11.81 18.57 -0.84
CA SER A 12 10.66 19.23 -0.21
C SER A 12 9.66 19.84 -1.20
N LEU A 13 10.07 20.18 -2.42
CA LEU A 13 9.21 20.92 -3.36
C LEU A 13 8.35 20.03 -4.26
N LYS A 14 8.70 18.74 -4.43
CA LYS A 14 7.91 17.78 -5.22
C LYS A 14 6.81 17.07 -4.44
N ILE A 15 6.83 17.11 -3.11
CA ILE A 15 5.82 16.46 -2.25
C ILE A 15 4.52 17.29 -2.20
N LYS A 16 4.53 18.54 -2.70
CA LYS A 16 3.44 19.51 -2.51
C LYS A 16 2.36 19.55 -3.61
N GLN A 17 2.31 18.58 -4.52
CA GLN A 17 1.15 18.42 -5.41
C GLN A 17 0.58 17.01 -5.29
N MET A 18 -0.33 16.88 -4.33
CA MET A 18 -1.38 15.86 -4.28
C MET A 18 -2.08 15.77 -5.63
N ALA A 19 -1.74 14.74 -6.39
CA ALA A 19 -2.43 14.42 -7.62
C ALA A 19 -3.57 13.47 -7.27
N ILE A 20 -4.76 14.06 -7.10
CA ILE A 20 -6.06 13.40 -7.04
C ILE A 20 -6.14 12.47 -8.26
N ALA A 21 -6.13 11.15 -8.04
CA ALA A 21 -6.35 10.19 -9.11
C ALA A 21 -7.86 10.12 -9.42
N GLY A 22 -8.33 11.07 -10.23
CA GLY A 22 -9.72 11.16 -10.63
C GLY A 22 -9.93 10.81 -12.10
N TYR A 23 -10.02 9.53 -12.46
CA TYR A 23 -10.77 9.07 -13.65
C TYR A 23 -11.42 7.70 -13.43
N SER A 24 -12.01 7.51 -12.27
CA SER A 24 -12.99 6.44 -12.04
C SER A 24 -13.88 6.97 -10.94
N GLY A 25 -15.14 7.31 -11.25
CA GLY A 25 -16.12 7.89 -10.31
C GLY A 25 -16.50 6.99 -9.13
N THR A 26 -15.72 5.93 -8.89
CA THR A 26 -15.82 5.07 -7.71
C THR A 26 -14.76 5.53 -6.70
N PRO A 27 -15.14 5.92 -5.48
CA PRO A 27 -14.19 6.26 -4.42
C PRO A 27 -13.15 5.16 -4.18
N LEU A 28 -11.90 5.52 -3.88
CA LEU A 28 -10.82 4.55 -3.67
C LEU A 28 -11.16 3.52 -2.58
N VAL A 29 -11.82 3.96 -1.49
CA VAL A 29 -12.30 3.08 -0.41
C VAL A 29 -13.10 1.88 -0.95
N LYS A 30 -13.94 2.10 -1.98
CA LYS A 30 -14.72 1.04 -2.64
C LYS A 30 -13.86 0.18 -3.57
N LYS A 31 -12.89 0.76 -4.28
CA LYS A 31 -11.97 0.01 -5.16
C LYS A 31 -11.14 -1.00 -4.36
N LEU A 32 -10.64 -0.54 -3.20
CA LEU A 32 -9.89 -1.34 -2.24
C LEU A 32 -10.76 -2.39 -1.56
N GLY A 33 -12.07 -2.13 -1.46
CA GLY A 33 -13.04 -3.03 -0.83
C GLY A 33 -13.03 -2.94 0.70
N ILE A 34 -12.72 -1.76 1.24
CA ILE A 34 -12.81 -1.48 2.68
C ILE A 34 -14.29 -1.36 3.03
N GLN A 35 -14.72 -2.09 4.05
CA GLN A 35 -16.10 -2.09 4.56
C GLN A 35 -16.13 -1.46 5.97
N PRO A 36 -17.21 -0.74 6.36
CA PRO A 36 -17.28 0.00 7.62
C PRO A 36 -16.98 -0.80 8.90
N GLU A 37 -17.24 -2.11 8.88
CA GLU A 37 -17.06 -3.04 9.99
C GLU A 37 -15.64 -3.62 10.11
N MET A 38 -14.77 -3.38 9.11
CA MET A 38 -13.42 -3.95 9.09
C MET A 38 -12.50 -3.25 10.07
N LYS A 39 -11.62 -4.03 10.71
CA LYS A 39 -10.43 -3.50 11.37
C LYS A 39 -9.35 -3.26 10.32
N VAL A 40 -8.93 -2.01 10.18
CA VAL A 40 -7.94 -1.58 9.17
C VAL A 40 -6.59 -1.36 9.83
N LEU A 41 -5.56 -2.05 9.37
CA LEU A 41 -4.18 -1.78 9.74
C LEU A 41 -3.47 -1.04 8.59
N LEU A 42 -2.95 0.14 8.88
CA LEU A 42 -2.14 0.91 7.93
C LEU A 42 -0.67 0.72 8.24
N VAL A 43 0.12 0.37 7.23
CA VAL A 43 1.56 0.17 7.35
C VAL A 43 2.26 1.14 6.41
N ASN A 44 3.03 2.06 6.99
CA ASN A 44 3.69 3.17 6.30
C ASN A 44 2.76 4.03 5.41
N PRO A 45 1.53 4.37 5.83
CA PRO A 45 0.63 5.14 4.97
C PRO A 45 1.27 6.49 4.59
N PRO A 46 0.97 7.02 3.39
CA PRO A 46 1.32 8.40 3.08
C PRO A 46 0.60 9.35 4.05
N VAL A 47 1.17 10.53 4.29
CA VAL A 47 0.69 11.51 5.28
C VAL A 47 -0.76 11.94 5.02
N ASP A 48 -1.19 11.85 3.78
CA ASP A 48 -2.48 12.27 3.25
C ASP A 48 -3.44 11.10 2.95
N TYR A 49 -3.28 9.96 3.64
CA TYR A 49 -4.06 8.76 3.39
C TYR A 49 -5.60 8.95 3.47
N ASP A 50 -6.09 9.77 4.40
CA ASP A 50 -7.54 10.03 4.50
C ASP A 50 -8.08 10.80 3.28
N GLN A 51 -7.27 11.70 2.72
CA GLN A 51 -7.60 12.44 1.49
C GLN A 51 -7.56 11.51 0.28
N LEU A 52 -6.58 10.61 0.25
CA LEU A 52 -6.43 9.58 -0.77
C LEU A 52 -7.66 8.64 -0.83
N LEU A 53 -8.26 8.32 0.33
CA LEU A 53 -9.47 7.50 0.39
C LEU A 53 -10.76 8.25 0.05
N GLU A 54 -10.75 9.59 0.16
CA GLU A 54 -11.94 10.46 0.12
C GLU A 54 -13.00 10.01 1.14
N THR A 55 -12.59 9.37 2.24
CA THR A 55 -13.48 8.80 3.26
C THR A 55 -12.73 8.69 4.58
N ASP A 56 -13.36 9.15 5.66
CA ASP A 56 -12.82 9.03 7.01
C ASP A 56 -13.02 7.61 7.55
N ILE A 57 -11.92 6.90 7.75
CA ILE A 57 -11.91 5.56 8.34
C ILE A 57 -11.23 5.51 9.71
N ARG A 58 -10.96 6.66 10.35
CA ARG A 58 -10.15 6.73 11.58
C ARG A 58 -10.68 5.83 12.70
N SER A 59 -11.99 5.63 12.80
CA SER A 59 -12.63 4.73 13.77
C SER A 59 -12.37 3.24 13.51
N GLN A 60 -12.03 2.86 12.28
CA GLN A 60 -11.70 1.49 11.86
C GLN A 60 -10.21 1.17 12.04
N VAL A 61 -9.35 2.20 12.15
CA VAL A 61 -7.89 2.03 12.16
C VAL A 61 -7.41 1.47 13.50
N VAL A 62 -6.73 0.33 13.44
CA VAL A 62 -6.09 -0.32 14.59
C VAL A 62 -4.58 -0.13 14.55
N LYS A 63 -3.94 -0.01 15.72
CA LYS A 63 -2.48 0.13 15.83
C LYS A 63 -1.73 -1.20 15.71
N SER A 64 -2.37 -2.30 16.10
CA SER A 64 -1.80 -3.65 16.09
C SER A 64 -2.91 -4.69 16.30
N GLY A 65 -2.56 -5.98 16.15
CA GLY A 65 -3.48 -7.09 16.38
C GLY A 65 -4.14 -7.61 15.10
N LYS A 66 -5.18 -8.44 15.26
CA LYS A 66 -5.91 -9.05 14.15
C LYS A 66 -6.70 -7.98 13.40
N ALA A 67 -6.26 -7.67 12.19
CA ALA A 67 -6.94 -6.80 11.24
C ALA A 67 -7.61 -7.62 10.14
N ASP A 68 -8.73 -7.13 9.63
CA ASP A 68 -9.45 -7.72 8.50
C ASP A 68 -8.89 -7.19 7.16
N PHE A 69 -8.33 -5.99 7.20
CA PHE A 69 -7.76 -5.30 6.06
C PHE A 69 -6.41 -4.68 6.43
N VAL A 70 -5.42 -4.84 5.56
CA VAL A 70 -4.11 -4.18 5.67
C VAL A 70 -3.83 -3.37 4.41
N HIS A 71 -3.42 -2.11 4.57
CA HIS A 71 -2.81 -1.34 3.47
C HIS A 71 -1.34 -1.09 3.80
N LEU A 72 -0.45 -1.78 3.08
CA LEU A 72 0.99 -1.66 3.23
C LEU A 72 1.56 -0.84 2.09
N PHE A 73 2.30 0.21 2.41
CA PHE A 73 3.06 0.99 1.44
C PHE A 73 4.56 0.73 1.61
N ALA A 74 5.25 0.49 0.50
CA ALA A 74 6.69 0.27 0.51
C ALA A 74 7.36 0.87 -0.72
N VAL A 75 8.61 1.26 -0.56
CA VAL A 75 9.48 1.80 -1.62
C VAL A 75 10.76 0.99 -1.80
N LYS A 76 11.02 0.04 -0.89
CA LYS A 76 12.18 -0.86 -0.92
C LYS A 76 11.74 -2.31 -0.74
N ARG A 77 12.28 -3.21 -1.56
CA ARG A 77 12.04 -4.66 -1.53
C ARG A 77 12.30 -5.23 -0.14
N SER A 78 13.43 -4.88 0.46
CA SER A 78 13.83 -5.38 1.78
C SER A 78 12.85 -5.00 2.89
N GLU A 79 12.27 -3.80 2.81
CA GLU A 79 11.28 -3.33 3.77
C GLU A 79 9.94 -4.03 3.56
N LEU A 80 9.50 -4.14 2.29
CA LEU A 80 8.30 -4.89 1.92
C LEU A 80 8.38 -6.33 2.44
N GLU A 81 9.46 -7.04 2.17
CA GLU A 81 9.65 -8.43 2.57
C GLU A 81 9.57 -8.58 4.09
N LYS A 82 10.33 -7.75 4.83
CA LYS A 82 10.32 -7.77 6.30
C LYS A 82 8.91 -7.53 6.86
N GLN A 83 8.21 -6.51 6.37
CA GLN A 83 6.89 -6.14 6.87
C GLN A 83 5.84 -7.19 6.51
N PHE A 84 5.81 -7.63 5.25
CA PHE A 84 4.87 -8.62 4.78
C PHE A 84 5.00 -9.93 5.58
N LEU A 85 6.22 -10.47 5.72
CA LEU A 85 6.46 -11.69 6.48
C LEU A 85 6.12 -11.55 7.97
N SER A 86 6.26 -10.36 8.55
CA SER A 86 5.84 -10.10 9.93
C SER A 86 4.32 -9.99 10.06
N LEU A 87 3.63 -9.41 9.08
CA LEU A 87 2.18 -9.21 9.11
C LEU A 87 1.43 -10.54 9.00
N ILE A 88 1.80 -11.37 8.01
CA ILE A 88 1.05 -12.60 7.71
C ILE A 88 1.08 -13.63 8.85
N LYS A 89 2.00 -13.51 9.81
CA LYS A 89 2.04 -14.35 11.03
C LYS A 89 0.90 -14.06 12.00
N GLN A 90 0.28 -12.89 11.89
CA GLN A 90 -0.69 -12.37 12.87
C GLN A 90 -2.10 -12.29 12.30
N LEU A 91 -2.21 -12.25 10.97
CA LEU A 91 -3.46 -12.02 10.27
C LEU A 91 -4.31 -13.28 10.19
N PRO A 92 -5.65 -13.16 10.27
CA PRO A 92 -6.53 -14.28 9.98
C PRO A 92 -6.43 -14.66 8.50
N PRO A 93 -6.72 -15.91 8.11
CA PRO A 93 -6.71 -16.33 6.71
C PRO A 93 -7.69 -15.53 5.82
N THR A 94 -8.71 -14.93 6.41
CA THR A 94 -9.71 -14.11 5.73
C THR A 94 -9.24 -12.68 5.47
N ALA A 95 -8.09 -12.26 6.01
CA ALA A 95 -7.61 -10.89 5.84
C ALA A 95 -7.30 -10.58 4.38
N ILE A 96 -7.52 -9.31 4.02
CA ILE A 96 -7.14 -8.74 2.73
C ILE A 96 -5.93 -7.85 2.95
N ILE A 97 -4.89 -8.02 2.14
CA ILE A 97 -3.73 -7.14 2.14
C ILE A 97 -3.69 -6.41 0.78
N TRP A 98 -3.56 -5.10 0.81
CA TRP A 98 -3.16 -4.30 -0.34
C TRP A 98 -1.72 -3.86 -0.16
N ILE A 99 -0.87 -4.20 -1.12
CA ILE A 99 0.52 -3.75 -1.18
C ILE A 99 0.63 -2.65 -2.22
N SER A 100 1.05 -1.47 -1.79
CA SER A 100 1.24 -0.30 -2.63
C SER A 100 2.70 0.08 -2.81
N TRP A 101 3.07 0.33 -4.06
CA TRP A 101 4.41 0.73 -4.47
C TRP A 101 4.32 1.89 -5.48
N TYR A 102 5.39 2.66 -5.60
CA TYR A 102 5.44 3.69 -6.63
C TYR A 102 5.40 3.08 -8.02
N LYS A 103 4.44 3.50 -8.85
CA LYS A 103 4.39 3.07 -10.25
C LYS A 103 5.56 3.65 -11.03
N LYS A 104 6.05 2.94 -12.06
CA LYS A 104 7.19 3.38 -12.89
C LYS A 104 7.03 4.81 -13.44
N SER A 105 5.80 5.18 -13.81
CA SER A 105 5.49 6.52 -14.32
C SER A 105 5.57 7.64 -13.28
N ALA A 106 5.57 7.32 -11.98
CA ALA A 106 5.76 8.30 -10.91
C ALA A 106 7.17 8.92 -10.92
N LYS A 107 8.15 8.26 -11.57
CA LYS A 107 9.57 8.69 -11.60
C LYS A 107 10.15 8.91 -10.20
N MET A 108 9.65 8.15 -9.23
CA MET A 108 10.13 8.13 -7.84
C MET A 108 11.07 6.94 -7.63
N PRO A 109 12.09 7.06 -6.78
CA PRO A 109 12.96 5.93 -6.44
C PRO A 109 12.17 4.79 -5.81
N THR A 110 12.23 3.62 -6.42
CA THR A 110 11.72 2.36 -5.90
C THR A 110 12.47 1.23 -6.58
N ASP A 111 12.73 0.15 -5.85
CA ASP A 111 13.19 -1.12 -6.42
C ASP A 111 12.05 -2.15 -6.50
N ILE A 112 10.80 -1.76 -6.21
CA ILE A 112 9.64 -2.64 -6.20
C ILE A 112 8.91 -2.59 -7.55
N THR A 113 8.63 -3.77 -8.09
CA THR A 113 7.70 -4.01 -9.19
C THR A 113 6.61 -4.99 -8.75
N GLU A 114 5.58 -5.16 -9.59
CA GLU A 114 4.55 -6.18 -9.35
C GLU A 114 5.17 -7.59 -9.24
N ASP A 115 6.15 -7.91 -10.07
CA ASP A 115 6.84 -9.20 -10.05
C ASP A 115 7.63 -9.41 -8.75
N ILE A 116 8.29 -8.36 -8.23
CA ILE A 116 8.99 -8.42 -6.94
C ILE A 116 8.01 -8.65 -5.80
N ILE A 117 6.81 -8.06 -5.85
CA ILE A 117 5.76 -8.34 -4.87
C ILE A 117 5.36 -9.82 -4.95
N ARG A 118 5.15 -10.37 -6.15
CA ARG A 118 4.82 -11.79 -6.33
C ARG A 118 5.92 -12.73 -5.84
N GLU A 119 7.18 -12.42 -6.11
CA GLU A 119 8.34 -13.19 -5.61
C GLU A 119 8.33 -13.31 -4.09
N ILE A 120 7.93 -12.25 -3.38
CA ILE A 120 7.82 -12.25 -1.92
C ILE A 120 6.55 -12.97 -1.44
N VAL A 121 5.43 -12.73 -2.12
CA VAL A 121 4.09 -13.16 -1.64
C VAL A 121 3.82 -14.64 -1.92
N LEU A 122 4.03 -15.10 -3.16
CA LEU A 122 3.60 -16.43 -3.59
C LEU A 122 4.18 -17.60 -2.78
N PRO A 123 5.44 -17.58 -2.34
CA PRO A 123 6.01 -18.66 -1.51
C PRO A 123 5.35 -18.80 -0.14
N THR A 124 4.56 -17.82 0.29
CA THR A 124 3.96 -17.78 1.65
C THR A 124 2.55 -18.36 1.73
N GLY A 125 1.99 -18.87 0.62
CA GLY A 125 0.61 -19.34 0.54
C GLY A 125 -0.43 -18.23 0.35
N TRP A 126 0.02 -16.99 0.21
CA TRP A 126 -0.78 -15.85 -0.25
C TRP A 126 -0.66 -15.71 -1.77
N VAL A 127 -1.70 -15.18 -2.40
CA VAL A 127 -1.82 -15.03 -3.84
C VAL A 127 -2.30 -13.64 -4.21
N ASP A 128 -1.86 -13.14 -5.35
CA ASP A 128 -2.39 -11.91 -5.92
C ASP A 128 -3.73 -12.13 -6.63
N VAL A 129 -4.55 -11.08 -6.68
CA VAL A 129 -5.91 -11.13 -7.23
C VAL A 129 -6.12 -10.08 -8.31
N LYS A 130 -5.84 -8.81 -7.97
CA LYS A 130 -6.07 -7.69 -8.87
C LYS A 130 -5.15 -6.53 -8.54
N VAL A 131 -4.80 -5.77 -9.56
CA VAL A 131 -4.08 -4.50 -9.46
C VAL A 131 -5.05 -3.33 -9.62
N CYS A 132 -4.78 -2.19 -8.97
CA CYS A 132 -5.45 -0.93 -9.29
C CYS A 132 -4.51 0.27 -9.10
N ALA A 133 -4.87 1.39 -9.73
CA ALA A 133 -4.29 2.68 -9.38
C ALA A 133 -4.83 3.10 -8.00
N VAL A 134 -3.92 3.33 -7.06
CA VAL A 134 -4.25 3.90 -5.75
C VAL A 134 -4.20 5.43 -5.84
N SER A 135 -3.22 5.97 -6.55
CA SER A 135 -3.12 7.39 -6.86
C SER A 135 -2.35 7.62 -8.17
N GLU A 136 -2.01 8.88 -8.45
CA GLU A 136 -1.07 9.21 -9.51
C GLU A 136 0.38 8.84 -9.21
N LEU A 137 0.69 8.39 -8.00
CA LEU A 137 2.03 7.91 -7.63
C LEU A 137 2.04 6.41 -7.34
N TRP A 138 0.95 5.88 -6.80
CA TRP A 138 0.89 4.55 -6.21
C TRP A 138 0.04 3.59 -7.06
N SER A 139 0.61 2.43 -7.37
CA SER A 139 -0.18 1.24 -7.72
C SER A 139 -0.50 0.46 -6.44
N GLY A 140 -1.50 -0.41 -6.48
CA GLY A 140 -1.82 -1.35 -5.41
C GLY A 140 -2.10 -2.74 -5.97
N LEU A 141 -1.64 -3.79 -5.29
CA LEU A 141 -1.91 -5.18 -5.62
C LEU A 141 -2.65 -5.83 -4.45
N LYS A 142 -3.83 -6.39 -4.73
CA LYS A 142 -4.64 -7.11 -3.76
C LYS A 142 -4.09 -8.52 -3.58
N ILE A 143 -3.79 -8.85 -2.33
CA ILE A 143 -3.26 -10.13 -1.87
C ILE A 143 -4.24 -10.77 -0.89
N VAL A 144 -4.50 -12.07 -1.05
CA VAL A 144 -5.38 -12.88 -0.19
C VAL A 144 -4.75 -14.25 0.06
N THR A 145 -5.20 -14.98 1.06
CA THR A 145 -4.76 -16.38 1.21
C THR A 145 -5.31 -17.23 0.06
N ARG A 146 -4.51 -18.20 -0.40
CA ARG A 146 -4.97 -19.17 -1.39
C ARG A 146 -6.14 -19.95 -0.80
N LYS A 147 -7.33 -19.83 -1.41
CA LYS A 147 -8.44 -20.75 -1.10
C LYS A 147 -8.03 -22.14 -1.59
N ASN A 148 -7.88 -23.09 -0.67
CA ASN A 148 -7.86 -24.50 -1.04
C ASN A 148 -9.26 -24.82 -1.56
N MET A 149 -9.41 -24.95 -2.88
CA MET A 149 -10.59 -25.58 -3.46
C MET A 149 -10.56 -27.04 -2.99
N ARG A 150 -11.45 -27.38 -2.07
CA ARG A 150 -11.87 -28.76 -1.82
C ARG A 150 -13.08 -29.03 -2.69
#